data_AF-A0A2C5YSM3-F1
#
_entry.id   AF-A0A2C5YSM3-F1
#
_cell.length_a   1.000
_cell.length_b   1.000
_cell.length_c   1.000
_cell.angle_alpha   90.00
_cell.angle_beta   90.00
_cell.angle_gamma   90.00
#
_symmetry.space_group_name_H-M   'P 1'
#
loop_
_entity.id
_entity.type
_entity.pdbx_description
1 polymer ?
#
loop_
_entity_poly.entity_id
_entity_poly.type
_entity_poly.pdbx_seq_one_letter_code
_entity_poly.pdbx_strand_id
1 'polypeptide(L)'
;MAESVIFSVAPYHIVSYGTLLGASIFHSFINGPVMYKSIDRPSFSAAQQNLFPIYFGLQTALPVALALTFPGSTLAGVPSSVGGLLDVSSRWDSLVPIATMFVTSVVNLTVLLPATVKTMKERRGQCKRDGKEWDAPGPHSEKMKELNKRFGMLHGISSLINLVTVLSACLTGDKAAIDSFINSFDVSEPSLLLLPRALTQPPDIPLRLRRRVEKSRQQYAQKLDGLGIPSNADDVFGSSYSAAVYIARILKLPAEKNKVFVIGEAGVEAELAAEGVPFIGGSDEAFRRDVTPADFGGIADGSLLDSHVGVVLCGLDFHINYLKLAHALHYLRRGALFLATNLDSTLPMHHDLFIGAGSVLAPLVNATGQRPLPLGKPSQAMMDAIEGKFRLDRSRTCMIGDRLDTDIKFGIDGKLGGTLHVQTGVNKKEDWQKTDAIAVPSFYADKLSDLLLAK
;
A
#
# COMPACT_ATOMS: atom_id res chain seq x y z
N MET A 1 -22.32 18.04 30.32
CA MET A 1 -21.62 18.64 29.16
C MET A 1 -20.68 17.59 28.64
N ALA A 2 -20.85 17.14 27.39
CA ALA A 2 -19.95 16.18 26.77
C ALA A 2 -18.52 16.75 26.77
N GLU A 3 -17.55 15.98 27.26
CA GLU A 3 -16.15 16.38 27.26
C GLU A 3 -15.70 16.67 25.83
N SER A 4 -15.47 17.94 25.51
CA SER A 4 -14.96 18.34 24.21
C SER A 4 -13.58 17.73 23.99
N VAL A 5 -13.35 17.19 22.79
CA VAL A 5 -12.07 16.61 22.35
C VAL A 5 -10.89 17.56 22.57
N ILE A 6 -11.13 18.88 22.59
CA ILE A 6 -10.12 19.92 22.82
C ILE A 6 -9.59 19.90 24.27
N PHE A 7 -10.37 19.44 25.24
CA PHE A 7 -9.93 19.35 26.64
C PHE A 7 -9.28 18.00 26.99
N SER A 8 -9.20 17.07 26.03
CA SER A 8 -8.48 15.80 26.19
C SER A 8 -7.01 15.96 25.80
N VAL A 9 -6.12 15.25 26.48
CA VAL A 9 -4.67 15.25 26.19
C VAL A 9 -4.31 14.43 24.93
N ALA A 10 -5.19 13.52 24.51
CA ALA A 10 -4.91 12.57 23.44
C ALA A 10 -4.61 13.21 22.06
N PRO A 11 -5.38 14.22 21.58
CA PRO A 11 -5.08 14.86 20.30
C PRO A 11 -3.71 15.54 20.29
N TYR A 12 -3.33 16.17 21.40
CA TYR A 12 -2.02 16.82 21.54
C TYR A 12 -0.88 15.80 21.54
N HIS A 13 -1.09 14.63 22.16
CA HIS A 13 -0.13 13.53 22.12
C HIS A 13 0.10 13.02 20.70
N ILE A 14 -0.98 12.73 19.97
CA ILE A 14 -0.92 12.22 18.60
C ILE A 14 -0.25 13.22 17.66
N VAL A 15 -0.63 14.50 17.73
CA VAL A 15 -0.04 15.55 16.90
C VAL A 15 1.45 15.73 17.23
N SER A 16 1.82 15.71 18.52
CA SER A 16 3.22 15.82 18.93
C SER A 16 4.05 14.63 18.44
N TYR A 17 3.50 13.43 18.55
CA TYR A 17 4.14 12.18 18.12
C TYR A 17 4.34 12.16 16.60
N GLY A 18 3.25 12.38 15.85
CA GLY A 18 3.27 12.39 14.39
C GLY A 18 4.19 13.46 13.83
N THR A 19 4.19 14.66 14.42
CA THR A 19 5.10 15.74 14.02
C THR A 19 6.55 15.35 14.30
N LEU A 20 6.86 14.79 15.47
CA LEU A 20 8.22 14.41 15.85
C LEU A 20 8.77 13.31 14.94
N LEU A 21 8.03 12.21 14.78
CA LEU A 21 8.43 11.07 13.97
C LEU A 21 8.51 11.46 12.48
N GLY A 22 7.46 12.12 11.98
CA GLY A 22 7.36 12.55 10.58
C GLY A 22 8.47 13.53 10.19
N ALA A 23 8.69 14.58 10.98
CA ALA A 23 9.78 15.52 10.73
C ALA A 23 11.15 14.82 10.78
N SER A 24 11.35 13.90 11.73
CA SER A 24 12.63 13.19 11.88
C SER A 24 12.92 12.26 10.70
N ILE A 25 11.93 11.49 10.24
CA ILE A 25 12.08 10.61 9.07
C ILE A 25 12.27 11.45 7.79
N PHE A 26 11.37 12.40 7.56
CA PHE A 26 11.40 13.23 6.36
C PHE A 26 12.73 13.98 6.24
N HIS A 27 13.19 14.62 7.32
CA HIS A 27 14.41 15.40 7.26
C HIS A 27 15.65 14.51 7.03
N SER A 28 15.74 13.39 7.73
CA SER A 28 16.95 12.54 7.77
C SER A 28 17.13 11.69 6.52
N PHE A 29 16.03 11.16 5.97
CA PHE A 29 16.08 10.16 4.89
C PHE A 29 15.62 10.71 3.54
N ILE A 30 14.85 11.80 3.52
CA ILE A 30 14.29 12.36 2.28
C ILE A 30 14.91 13.73 2.00
N ASN A 31 14.59 14.73 2.81
CA ASN A 31 14.97 16.12 2.57
C ASN A 31 16.49 16.30 2.48
N GLY A 32 17.25 15.82 3.46
CA GLY A 32 18.71 15.94 3.48
C GLY A 32 19.38 15.33 2.24
N PRO A 33 19.17 14.03 1.94
CA PRO A 33 19.75 13.37 0.77
C PRO A 33 19.29 13.97 -0.57
N VAL A 34 18.02 14.34 -0.70
CA VAL A 34 17.48 14.96 -1.92
C VAL A 34 18.11 16.33 -2.12
N MET A 35 18.07 17.23 -1.12
CA MET A 35 18.70 18.53 -1.22
C MET A 35 20.20 18.42 -1.52
N TYR A 36 20.91 17.49 -0.88
CA TYR A 36 22.33 17.26 -1.16
C TYR A 36 22.60 16.86 -2.61
N LYS A 37 21.66 16.18 -3.28
CA LYS A 37 21.78 15.79 -4.69
C LYS A 37 21.27 16.86 -5.66
N SER A 38 20.35 17.71 -5.22
CA SER A 38 19.59 18.60 -6.11
C SER A 38 20.09 20.04 -6.16
N ILE A 39 20.83 20.53 -5.16
CA ILE A 39 21.34 21.91 -5.12
C ILE A 39 22.85 21.97 -4.85
N ASP A 40 23.46 23.10 -5.19
CA ASP A 40 24.88 23.33 -4.94
C ASP A 40 25.22 23.34 -3.44
N ARG A 41 26.49 23.06 -3.13
CA ARG A 41 26.98 22.84 -1.76
C ARG A 41 26.85 24.10 -0.88
N PRO A 42 27.16 25.31 -1.36
CA PRO A 42 26.85 26.55 -0.65
C PRO A 42 25.37 26.71 -0.30
N SER A 43 24.47 26.55 -1.28
CA SER A 43 23.01 26.65 -1.07
C SER A 43 22.50 25.60 -0.10
N PHE A 44 22.98 24.36 -0.22
CA PHE A 44 22.67 23.27 0.72
C PHE A 44 23.08 23.62 2.14
N SER A 45 24.31 24.11 2.31
CA SER A 45 24.83 24.51 3.63
C SER A 45 24.04 25.68 4.23
N ALA A 46 23.63 26.66 3.42
CA ALA A 46 22.84 27.79 3.87
C ALA A 46 21.44 27.36 4.32
N ALA A 47 20.78 26.50 3.53
CA ALA A 47 19.46 25.97 3.88
C ALA A 47 19.51 25.17 5.19
N GLN A 48 20.52 24.30 5.36
CA GLN A 48 20.74 23.54 6.59
C GLN A 48 20.99 24.44 7.81
N GLN A 49 21.73 25.53 7.68
CA GLN A 49 22.00 26.46 8.78
C GLN A 49 20.75 27.13 9.33
N ASN A 50 19.75 27.38 8.48
CA ASN A 50 18.48 27.96 8.90
C ASN A 50 17.47 26.90 9.36
N LEU A 51 17.51 25.71 8.76
CA LEU A 51 16.56 24.64 9.03
C LEU A 51 16.89 23.86 10.31
N PHE A 52 18.17 23.56 10.57
CA PHE A 52 18.57 22.71 11.70
C PHE A 52 18.24 23.27 13.08
N PRO A 53 18.36 24.58 13.38
CA PRO A 53 17.94 25.12 14.67
C PRO A 53 16.44 24.89 14.94
N ILE A 54 15.60 25.04 13.92
CA ILE A 54 14.15 24.80 14.02
C ILE A 54 13.89 23.30 14.19
N TYR A 55 14.52 22.46 13.36
CA TYR A 55 14.39 21.01 13.41
C TYR A 55 14.79 20.43 14.78
N PHE A 56 16.00 20.76 15.27
CA PHE A 56 16.46 20.27 16.57
C PHE A 56 15.69 20.90 17.73
N GLY A 57 15.17 22.12 17.57
CA GLY A 57 14.25 22.76 18.51
C GLY A 57 12.95 21.96 18.65
N LEU A 58 12.32 21.60 17.53
CA LEU A 58 11.13 20.76 17.50
C LEU A 58 11.41 19.37 18.10
N GLN A 59 12.53 18.74 17.71
CA GLN A 59 12.93 17.46 18.28
C GLN A 59 13.18 17.50 19.79
N THR A 60 13.54 18.66 20.34
CA THR A 60 13.73 18.82 21.79
C THR A 60 12.42 19.12 22.51
N ALA A 61 11.54 19.92 21.91
CA ALA A 61 10.28 20.35 22.52
C ALA A 61 9.19 19.26 22.49
N LEU A 62 9.10 18.51 21.39
CA LEU A 62 8.01 17.54 21.19
C LEU A 62 8.07 16.33 22.14
N PRO A 63 9.25 15.77 22.52
CA PRO A 63 9.32 14.77 23.59
C PRO A 63 8.79 15.27 24.94
N VAL A 64 8.97 16.56 25.26
CA VAL A 64 8.38 17.17 26.47
C VAL A 64 6.86 17.21 26.33
N ALA A 65 6.34 17.60 25.17
CA ALA A 65 4.90 17.56 24.91
C ALA A 65 4.35 16.13 25.02
N LEU A 66 5.05 15.12 24.50
CA LEU A 66 4.69 13.71 24.66
C LEU A 66 4.64 13.28 26.12
N ALA A 67 5.62 13.70 26.92
CA ALA A 67 5.64 13.39 28.34
C ALA A 67 4.47 14.03 29.11
N LEU A 68 4.16 15.29 28.80
CA LEU A 68 3.06 16.03 29.42
C LEU A 68 1.68 15.49 29.03
N THR A 69 1.56 14.95 27.81
CA THR A 69 0.29 14.46 27.22
C THR A 69 0.18 12.94 27.26
N PHE A 70 0.99 12.27 28.06
CA PHE A 70 1.08 10.81 28.09
C PHE A 70 -0.30 10.13 28.28
N PRO A 71 -0.71 9.23 27.36
CA PRO A 71 -1.99 8.54 27.45
C PRO A 71 -1.86 7.33 28.37
N GLY A 72 -2.10 7.54 29.67
CA GLY A 72 -2.23 6.45 30.64
C GLY A 72 -3.40 5.52 30.32
N SER A 73 -3.42 4.34 30.93
CA SER A 73 -4.44 3.31 30.75
C SER A 73 -5.38 3.24 31.94
N THR A 74 -6.67 3.53 31.71
CA THR A 74 -7.74 3.38 32.70
C THR A 74 -7.90 1.92 33.17
N LEU A 75 -7.63 0.96 32.28
CA LEU A 75 -7.69 -0.48 32.59
C LEU A 75 -6.55 -0.93 33.51
N ALA A 76 -5.37 -0.33 33.37
CA ALA A 76 -4.20 -0.61 34.21
C ALA A 76 -4.10 0.30 35.44
N GLY A 77 -5.07 1.21 35.64
CA GLY A 77 -5.04 2.21 36.72
C GLY A 77 -3.96 3.28 36.56
N VAL A 78 -3.40 3.43 35.36
CA VAL A 78 -2.32 4.38 35.05
C VAL A 78 -2.92 5.71 34.58
N PRO A 79 -2.67 6.83 35.25
CA PRO A 79 -3.31 8.10 34.91
C PRO A 79 -2.75 8.72 33.62
N SER A 80 -3.59 9.38 32.81
CA SER A 80 -3.15 10.12 31.62
C SER A 80 -2.47 11.44 31.99
N SER A 81 -1.22 11.34 32.43
CA SER A 81 -0.39 12.44 32.91
C SER A 81 1.08 12.02 32.98
N VAL A 82 1.95 12.97 33.34
CA VAL A 82 3.35 12.68 33.71
C VAL A 82 3.43 11.63 34.81
N GLY A 83 2.46 11.60 35.74
CA GLY A 83 2.41 10.58 36.80
C GLY A 83 2.27 9.16 36.25
N GLY A 84 1.51 8.98 35.16
CA GLY A 84 1.38 7.67 34.50
C GLY A 84 2.60 7.29 33.66
N LEU A 85 3.30 8.29 33.12
CA LEU A 85 4.58 8.05 32.42
C LEU A 85 5.66 7.54 33.38
N LEU A 86 5.67 8.06 34.62
CA LEU A 86 6.60 7.65 35.67
C LEU A 86 6.21 6.33 36.36
N ASP A 87 5.04 5.78 36.02
CA ASP A 87 4.62 4.48 36.53
C ASP A 87 5.58 3.37 36.07
N VAL A 88 5.77 2.35 36.92
CA VAL A 88 6.69 1.24 36.65
C VAL A 88 6.28 0.48 35.37
N SER A 89 4.98 0.39 35.08
CA SER A 89 4.45 -0.27 33.89
C SER A 89 4.82 0.47 32.60
N SER A 90 4.94 1.79 32.62
CA SER A 90 5.27 2.63 31.46
C SER A 90 6.78 2.76 31.20
N ARG A 91 7.62 2.15 32.05
CA ARG A 91 9.06 2.44 32.11
C ARG A 91 9.78 2.15 30.81
N TRP A 92 9.60 0.94 30.26
CA TRP A 92 10.33 0.48 29.08
C TRP A 92 9.65 0.86 27.77
N ASP A 93 8.32 0.89 27.77
CA ASP A 93 7.55 1.15 26.56
C ASP A 93 7.41 2.65 26.25
N SER A 94 7.51 3.53 27.25
CA SER A 94 7.25 4.97 27.03
C SER A 94 8.25 5.90 27.70
N LEU A 95 8.57 5.71 28.98
CA LEU A 95 9.47 6.62 29.70
C LEU A 95 10.89 6.60 29.13
N VAL A 96 11.50 5.41 29.01
CA VAL A 96 12.87 5.27 28.53
C VAL A 96 13.05 5.83 27.11
N PRO A 97 12.16 5.52 26.14
CA PRO A 97 12.37 6.06 24.80
C PRO A 97 11.98 7.55 24.70
N ILE A 98 11.00 8.08 25.45
CA ILE A 98 10.74 9.54 25.51
C ILE A 98 11.94 10.28 26.10
N ALA A 99 12.50 9.77 27.19
CA ALA A 99 13.69 10.35 27.81
C ALA A 99 14.90 10.27 26.88
N THR A 100 15.06 9.17 26.15
CA THR A 100 16.15 9.01 25.19
C THR A 100 16.02 10.03 24.08
N MET A 101 14.83 10.16 23.46
CA MET A 101 14.56 11.19 22.44
C MET A 101 14.90 12.59 22.95
N PHE A 102 14.43 12.95 24.16
CA PHE A 102 14.70 14.25 24.72
C PHE A 102 16.21 14.50 24.89
N VAL A 103 16.93 13.56 25.52
CA VAL A 103 18.36 13.70 25.80
C VAL A 103 19.18 13.77 24.51
N THR A 104 18.90 12.90 23.54
CA THR A 104 19.61 12.89 22.25
C THR A 104 19.37 14.18 21.47
N SER A 105 18.15 14.71 21.49
CA SER A 105 17.80 15.96 20.83
C SER A 105 18.42 17.18 21.52
N VAL A 106 18.45 17.22 22.86
CA VAL A 106 19.15 18.28 23.61
C VAL A 106 20.64 18.30 23.27
N VAL A 107 21.30 17.13 23.21
CA VAL A 107 22.72 17.03 22.83
C VAL A 107 22.95 17.54 21.41
N ASN A 108 22.07 17.18 20.47
CA ASN A 108 22.13 17.69 19.10
C ASN A 108 21.97 19.22 19.05
N LEU A 109 20.98 19.77 19.74
CA LEU A 109 20.67 21.20 19.75
C LEU A 109 21.74 22.05 20.43
N THR A 110 22.25 21.60 21.57
CA THR A 110 23.09 22.43 22.46
C THR A 110 24.59 22.18 22.32
N VAL A 111 24.99 20.99 21.84
CA VAL A 111 26.40 20.61 21.72
C VAL A 111 26.80 20.49 20.25
N LEU A 112 26.15 19.61 19.50
CA LEU A 112 26.62 19.24 18.16
C LEU A 112 26.31 20.30 17.10
N LEU A 113 25.13 20.93 17.17
CA LEU A 113 24.77 22.02 16.25
C LEU A 113 25.73 23.23 16.40
N PRO A 114 25.97 23.80 17.60
CA PRO A 114 26.92 24.90 17.77
C PRO A 114 28.35 24.53 17.36
N ALA A 115 28.80 23.31 17.68
CA ALA A 115 30.12 22.82 17.29
C ALA A 115 30.26 22.74 15.76
N THR A 116 29.23 22.22 15.07
CA THR A 116 29.21 22.09 13.61
C THR A 116 29.19 23.46 12.93
N VAL A 117 28.38 24.39 13.42
CA VAL A 117 28.34 25.78 12.92
C VAL A 117 29.68 26.47 13.11
N LYS A 118 30.33 26.30 14.26
CA LYS A 118 31.68 26.82 14.51
C LYS A 118 32.70 26.26 13.52
N THR A 119 32.72 24.94 13.31
CA THR A 119 33.62 24.31 12.32
C THR A 119 33.33 24.78 10.89
N MET A 120 32.07 25.02 10.52
CA MET A 120 31.72 25.59 9.21
C MET A 120 32.21 27.04 9.05
N LYS A 121 32.15 27.85 10.11
CA LYS A 121 32.71 29.21 10.11
C LYS A 121 34.23 29.18 9.95
N GLU A 122 34.92 28.25 10.62
CA GLU A 122 36.36 28.03 10.50
C GLU A 122 36.75 27.59 9.08
N ARG A 123 35.98 26.67 8.47
CA ARG A 123 36.15 26.24 7.06
C ARG A 123 36.00 27.40 6.08
N ARG A 124 34.94 28.20 6.19
CA ARG A 124 34.74 29.40 5.35
C ARG A 124 35.90 30.38 5.48
N GLY A 125 36.41 30.59 6.70
CA GLY A 125 37.59 31.42 6.93
C GLY A 125 38.86 30.85 6.29
N GLN A 126 39.02 29.52 6.29
CA GLN A 126 40.14 28.86 5.65
C GLN A 126 40.05 28.89 4.12
N CYS A 127 38.85 28.77 3.53
CA CYS A 127 38.66 28.91 2.08
C CYS A 127 39.12 30.26 1.56
N LYS A 128 38.84 31.33 2.31
CA LYS A 128 39.32 32.68 1.97
C LYS A 128 40.85 32.80 2.02
N ARG A 129 41.51 32.07 2.94
CA ARG A 129 42.97 32.06 3.05
C ARG A 129 43.63 31.20 1.98
N ASP A 130 43.03 30.06 1.67
CA ASP A 130 43.55 29.10 0.69
C ASP A 130 43.20 29.47 -0.76
N GLY A 131 42.28 30.43 -0.96
CA GLY A 131 41.74 30.77 -2.28
C GLY A 131 40.99 29.62 -2.95
N LYS A 132 40.55 28.62 -2.16
CA LYS A 132 40.00 27.35 -2.63
C LYS A 132 38.86 26.88 -1.72
N GLU A 133 37.76 26.45 -2.33
CA GLU A 133 36.60 25.89 -1.61
C GLU A 133 36.94 24.55 -0.92
N TRP A 134 36.26 24.25 0.19
CA TRP A 134 36.55 23.10 1.04
C TRP A 134 36.18 21.74 0.42
N ASP A 135 35.41 21.76 -0.68
CA ASP A 135 34.93 20.60 -1.44
C ASP A 135 35.52 20.52 -2.87
N ALA A 136 36.38 21.47 -3.25
CA ALA A 136 37.01 21.49 -4.56
C ALA A 136 38.05 20.36 -4.72
N PRO A 137 38.15 19.72 -5.90
CA PRO A 137 39.05 18.59 -6.14
C PRO A 137 40.55 18.95 -5.94
N GLY A 138 41.36 17.95 -5.61
CA GLY A 138 42.81 18.07 -5.42
C GLY A 138 43.23 18.27 -3.96
N PRO A 139 44.54 18.43 -3.68
CA PRO A 139 45.04 18.55 -2.32
C PRO A 139 44.51 19.83 -1.66
N HIS A 140 44.12 19.72 -0.40
CA HIS A 140 43.78 20.85 0.47
C HIS A 140 44.92 21.11 1.46
N SER A 141 44.96 22.32 2.03
CA SER A 141 45.89 22.64 3.13
C SER A 141 45.70 21.67 4.31
N GLU A 142 46.74 21.42 5.08
CA GLU A 142 46.66 20.57 6.28
C GLU A 142 45.58 21.07 7.26
N LYS A 143 45.44 22.39 7.38
CA LYS A 143 44.40 22.98 8.22
C LYS A 143 43.00 22.70 7.70
N MET A 144 42.78 22.76 6.39
CA MET A 144 41.49 22.41 5.79
C MET A 144 41.18 20.91 5.92
N LYS A 145 42.18 20.03 5.79
CA LYS A 145 42.00 18.58 6.03
C LYS A 145 41.55 18.29 7.46
N GLU A 146 42.17 18.94 8.45
CA GLU A 146 41.79 18.83 9.86
C GLU A 146 40.33 19.28 10.09
N LEU A 147 39.96 20.43 9.54
CA LEU A 147 38.59 20.96 9.62
C LEU A 147 37.59 20.03 8.91
N ASN A 148 37.98 19.44 7.79
CA ASN A 148 37.16 18.48 7.06
C ASN A 148 36.90 17.20 7.85
N LYS A 149 37.95 16.66 8.47
CA LYS A 149 37.85 15.51 9.37
C LYS A 149 36.95 15.82 10.58
N ARG A 150 37.16 16.99 11.21
CA ARG A 150 36.38 17.42 12.38
C ARG A 150 34.89 17.54 12.07
N PHE A 151 34.55 18.18 10.94
CA PHE A 151 33.16 18.27 10.51
C PHE A 151 32.56 16.91 10.20
N GLY A 152 33.28 16.03 9.47
CA GLY A 152 32.80 14.69 9.15
C GLY A 152 32.47 13.89 10.41
N MET A 153 33.32 13.99 11.44
CA MET A 153 33.09 13.40 12.76
C MET A 153 31.85 13.99 13.45
N LEU A 154 31.75 15.32 13.55
CA LEU A 154 30.60 15.97 14.20
C LEU A 154 29.28 15.65 13.50
N HIS A 155 29.27 15.67 12.17
CA HIS A 155 28.11 15.32 11.37
C HIS A 155 27.73 13.84 11.51
N GLY A 156 28.71 12.94 11.52
CA GLY A 156 28.49 11.51 11.74
C GLY A 156 27.88 11.20 13.12
N ILE A 157 28.41 11.81 14.18
CA ILE A 157 27.88 11.67 15.54
C ILE A 157 26.46 12.22 15.62
N SER A 158 26.21 13.41 15.08
CA SER A 158 24.87 14.02 15.07
C SER A 158 23.85 13.14 14.33
N SER A 159 24.25 12.57 13.19
CA SER A 159 23.41 11.66 12.41
C SER A 159 23.09 10.37 13.17
N LEU A 160 24.06 9.80 13.88
CA LEU A 160 23.86 8.59 14.70
C LEU A 160 22.91 8.86 15.87
N ILE A 161 23.09 9.97 16.58
CA ILE A 161 22.21 10.39 17.69
C ILE A 161 20.78 10.65 17.18
N ASN A 162 20.66 11.24 16.00
CA ASN A 162 19.38 11.47 15.36
C ASN A 162 18.70 10.15 14.94
N LEU A 163 19.46 9.14 14.50
CA LEU A 163 18.95 7.79 14.26
C LEU A 163 18.44 7.12 15.55
N VAL A 164 19.17 7.26 16.66
CA VAL A 164 18.71 6.79 17.98
C VAL A 164 17.40 7.46 18.39
N THR A 165 17.24 8.75 18.08
CA THR A 165 16.00 9.50 18.31
C THR A 165 14.83 8.90 17.50
N VAL A 166 15.04 8.63 16.20
CA VAL A 166 14.04 7.99 15.34
C VAL A 166 13.65 6.60 15.84
N LEU A 167 14.65 5.77 16.19
CA LEU A 167 14.38 4.43 16.72
C LEU A 167 13.60 4.49 18.03
N SER A 168 13.94 5.43 18.91
CA SER A 168 13.22 5.64 20.17
C SER A 168 11.78 6.13 19.95
N ALA A 169 11.56 6.98 18.94
CA ALA A 169 10.22 7.42 18.52
C ALA A 169 9.38 6.25 18.00
N CYS A 170 9.97 5.34 17.21
CA CYS A 170 9.28 4.13 16.77
C CYS A 170 8.93 3.19 17.94
N LEU A 171 9.76 3.14 18.98
CA LEU A 171 9.53 2.29 20.16
C LEU A 171 8.49 2.85 21.13
N THR A 172 8.31 4.17 21.18
CA THR A 172 7.34 4.87 22.08
C THR A 172 5.95 5.04 21.52
N GLY A 173 5.79 4.77 20.24
CA GLY A 173 4.47 4.74 19.66
C GLY A 173 3.58 3.80 20.45
N ASP A 174 2.43 4.29 20.92
CA ASP A 174 1.45 3.48 21.64
C ASP A 174 1.17 2.26 20.78
N LYS A 175 1.74 1.09 21.09
CA LYS A 175 1.55 -0.07 20.22
C LYS A 175 0.07 -0.41 20.11
N ALA A 176 -0.76 -0.12 21.11
CA ALA A 176 -2.20 -0.34 21.01
C ALA A 176 -2.91 0.70 20.14
N ALA A 177 -2.53 1.99 20.18
CA ALA A 177 -3.10 3.02 19.29
C ALA A 177 -2.44 3.10 17.92
N ILE A 178 -1.18 2.70 17.78
CA ILE A 178 -0.48 2.43 16.53
C ILE A 178 -1.00 1.15 15.94
N ASP A 179 -1.22 0.08 16.70
CA ASP A 179 -1.93 -1.08 16.19
C ASP A 179 -3.37 -0.71 15.91
N SER A 180 -4.06 0.14 16.70
CA SER A 180 -5.41 0.63 16.36
C SER A 180 -5.43 1.57 15.16
N PHE A 181 -4.36 2.33 14.90
CA PHE A 181 -4.19 3.23 13.77
C PHE A 181 -3.75 2.45 12.52
N ILE A 182 -2.78 1.54 12.63
CA ILE A 182 -2.40 0.55 11.62
C ILE A 182 -3.61 -0.37 11.31
N ASN A 183 -4.41 -0.74 12.30
CA ASN A 183 -5.67 -1.46 12.09
C ASN A 183 -6.77 -0.54 11.52
N SER A 184 -6.61 0.78 11.57
CA SER A 184 -7.44 1.74 10.83
C SER A 184 -6.90 2.05 9.42
N PHE A 185 -5.64 1.71 9.14
CA PHE A 185 -5.00 1.76 7.82
C PHE A 185 -4.77 0.35 7.33
N ASP A 186 -5.84 -0.21 6.77
CA ASP A 186 -5.95 -1.52 6.12
C ASP A 186 -4.67 -1.93 5.36
N VAL A 187 -3.79 -2.69 6.02
CA VAL A 187 -2.81 -3.55 5.35
C VAL A 187 -3.11 -4.99 5.70
N SER A 188 -4.30 -5.44 5.30
CA SER A 188 -4.58 -6.86 5.19
C SER A 188 -4.32 -7.28 3.74
N GLU A 189 -3.36 -8.19 3.53
CA GLU A 189 -3.37 -9.04 2.34
C GLU A 189 -4.51 -10.05 2.53
N PRO A 190 -5.64 -9.95 1.79
CA PRO A 190 -6.75 -10.87 2.00
C PRO A 190 -6.35 -12.23 1.43
N SER A 191 -5.95 -13.14 2.31
CA SER A 191 -5.65 -14.54 2.00
C SER A 191 -6.91 -15.35 2.17
N LEU A 192 -7.67 -15.50 1.09
CA LEU A 192 -8.88 -16.31 1.04
C LEU A 192 -8.53 -17.79 0.86
N LEU A 193 -9.25 -18.69 1.52
CA LEU A 193 -9.10 -20.14 1.42
C LEU A 193 -10.48 -20.76 1.19
N LEU A 194 -10.68 -21.50 0.10
CA LEU A 194 -11.83 -22.41 -0.05
C LEU A 194 -11.42 -23.75 0.56
N LEU A 195 -12.16 -24.21 1.56
CA LEU A 195 -11.98 -25.53 2.16
C LEU A 195 -13.22 -26.40 1.87
N PRO A 196 -13.05 -27.65 1.40
CA PRO A 196 -14.10 -28.65 1.45
C PRO A 196 -14.44 -28.99 2.91
N ARG A 197 -15.73 -29.16 3.22
CA ARG A 197 -16.20 -29.52 4.56
C ARG A 197 -15.92 -31.00 4.88
N ALA A 198 -14.66 -31.36 5.19
CA ALA A 198 -14.28 -32.66 5.75
C ALA A 198 -12.90 -32.60 6.45
N LEU A 199 -12.84 -32.11 7.69
CA LEU A 199 -11.64 -32.19 8.55
C LEU A 199 -11.52 -33.56 9.23
N THR A 200 -11.47 -34.66 8.46
CA THR A 200 -11.14 -35.98 9.05
C THR A 200 -10.16 -36.84 8.26
N GLN A 201 -9.86 -36.59 6.98
CA GLN A 201 -8.71 -37.18 6.25
C GLN A 201 -8.30 -36.28 5.06
N PRO A 202 -7.03 -36.28 4.61
CA PRO A 202 -6.65 -35.50 3.42
C PRO A 202 -7.24 -36.22 2.20
N PRO A 203 -8.09 -35.55 1.40
CA PRO A 203 -7.58 -35.09 0.11
C PRO A 203 -8.25 -33.83 -0.48
N ASP A 204 -7.61 -33.35 -1.55
CA ASP A 204 -8.08 -32.46 -2.63
C ASP A 204 -8.10 -30.92 -2.41
N ILE A 205 -6.93 -30.34 -2.72
CA ILE A 205 -6.62 -28.99 -3.25
C ILE A 205 -7.37 -27.79 -2.63
N PRO A 206 -6.71 -27.00 -1.74
CA PRO A 206 -7.26 -25.73 -1.26
C PRO A 206 -7.19 -24.64 -2.34
N LEU A 207 -8.35 -24.23 -2.89
CA LEU A 207 -8.43 -23.15 -3.88
C LEU A 207 -8.52 -21.77 -3.18
N ARG A 208 -7.61 -20.84 -3.49
CA ARG A 208 -7.51 -19.50 -2.87
C ARG A 208 -7.92 -18.41 -3.84
N LEU A 209 -9.01 -17.71 -3.55
CA LEU A 209 -9.50 -16.62 -4.41
C LEU A 209 -8.96 -15.25 -3.99
N ARG A 210 -8.22 -14.57 -4.87
CA ARG A 210 -7.68 -13.22 -4.60
C ARG A 210 -8.25 -12.16 -5.55
N ARG A 211 -8.32 -10.92 -5.07
CA ARG A 211 -8.88 -9.78 -5.82
C ARG A 211 -7.83 -8.93 -6.57
N ARG A 212 -6.54 -9.14 -6.30
CA ARG A 212 -5.44 -8.25 -6.71
C ARG A 212 -4.87 -8.68 -8.08
N VAL A 213 -4.87 -7.75 -9.05
CA VAL A 213 -4.83 -8.01 -10.50
C VAL A 213 -3.43 -7.94 -11.13
N GLU A 214 -2.48 -7.31 -10.45
CA GLU A 214 -1.16 -6.95 -11.02
C GLU A 214 -0.27 -8.17 -11.33
N LYS A 215 -0.45 -9.27 -10.60
CA LYS A 215 0.46 -10.43 -10.62
C LYS A 215 -0.24 -11.67 -11.15
N SER A 216 0.50 -12.53 -11.84
CA SER A 216 0.01 -13.84 -12.26
C SER A 216 -0.15 -14.80 -11.08
N ARG A 217 -0.92 -15.88 -11.28
CA ARG A 217 -1.10 -16.96 -10.30
C ARG A 217 0.23 -17.58 -9.85
N GLN A 218 1.21 -17.69 -10.76
CA GLN A 218 2.54 -18.21 -10.44
C GLN A 218 3.33 -17.27 -9.54
N GLN A 219 3.30 -15.96 -9.79
CA GLN A 219 3.94 -14.96 -8.94
C GLN A 219 3.31 -14.91 -7.55
N TYR A 220 1.99 -15.14 -7.45
CA TYR A 220 1.30 -15.26 -6.16
C TYR A 220 1.65 -16.54 -5.41
N ALA A 221 1.69 -17.69 -6.08
CA ALA A 221 2.09 -18.95 -5.47
C ALA A 221 3.50 -18.84 -4.87
N GLN A 222 4.46 -18.29 -5.62
CA GLN A 222 5.83 -18.03 -5.15
C GLN A 222 5.87 -17.11 -3.93
N LYS A 223 5.02 -16.07 -3.90
CA LYS A 223 4.93 -15.17 -2.73
C LYS A 223 4.41 -15.91 -1.50
N LEU A 224 3.41 -16.77 -1.66
CA LEU A 224 2.84 -17.55 -0.55
C LEU A 224 3.83 -18.57 -0.02
N ASP A 225 4.54 -19.26 -0.91
CA ASP A 225 5.64 -20.15 -0.55
C ASP A 225 6.73 -19.40 0.23
N GLY A 226 7.08 -18.18 -0.20
CA GLY A 226 8.03 -17.32 0.50
C GLY A 226 7.58 -16.88 1.90
N LEU A 227 6.27 -16.93 2.18
CA LEU A 227 5.67 -16.67 3.50
C LEU A 227 5.50 -17.96 4.33
N GLY A 228 6.05 -19.09 3.87
CA GLY A 228 5.94 -20.38 4.56
C GLY A 228 4.58 -21.05 4.39
N ILE A 229 3.79 -20.67 3.38
CA ILE A 229 2.49 -21.26 3.09
C ILE A 229 2.59 -22.04 1.77
N PRO A 230 2.78 -23.38 1.79
CA PRO A 230 2.90 -24.19 0.59
C PRO A 230 1.71 -23.95 -0.35
N SER A 231 2.00 -23.49 -1.57
CA SER A 231 0.99 -23.11 -2.56
C SER A 231 1.53 -23.33 -3.97
N ASN A 232 0.72 -23.90 -4.86
CA ASN A 232 1.00 -23.97 -6.29
C ASN A 232 0.13 -22.97 -7.08
N ALA A 233 0.34 -22.88 -8.39
CA ALA A 233 -0.39 -21.96 -9.26
C ALA A 233 -1.88 -22.30 -9.40
N ASP A 234 -2.26 -23.57 -9.26
CA ASP A 234 -3.64 -24.03 -9.36
C ASP A 234 -4.41 -23.79 -8.05
N ASP A 235 -3.70 -23.60 -6.94
CA ASP A 235 -4.27 -23.13 -5.67
C ASP A 235 -4.65 -21.64 -5.71
N VAL A 236 -4.30 -20.88 -6.76
CA VAL A 236 -4.55 -19.43 -6.82
C VAL A 236 -5.50 -19.09 -7.95
N PHE A 237 -6.64 -18.49 -7.60
CA PHE A 237 -7.64 -18.06 -8.56
C PHE A 237 -7.96 -16.57 -8.40
N GLY A 238 -7.21 -15.75 -9.14
CA GLY A 238 -7.33 -14.30 -9.15
C GLY A 238 -8.38 -13.80 -10.16
N SER A 239 -8.78 -12.54 -10.05
CA SER A 239 -9.70 -11.90 -11.02
C SER A 239 -9.13 -11.80 -12.45
N SER A 240 -7.80 -11.72 -12.61
CA SER A 240 -7.14 -11.80 -13.94
C SER A 240 -7.33 -13.18 -14.56
N TYR A 241 -7.14 -14.23 -13.76
CA TYR A 241 -7.31 -15.61 -14.21
C TYR A 241 -8.79 -15.94 -14.46
N SER A 242 -9.68 -15.50 -13.57
CA SER A 242 -11.12 -15.52 -13.76
C SER A 242 -11.52 -14.90 -15.10
N ALA A 243 -10.96 -13.72 -15.43
CA ALA A 243 -11.26 -13.06 -16.70
C ALA A 243 -10.82 -13.90 -17.91
N ALA A 244 -9.61 -14.44 -17.90
CA ALA A 244 -9.11 -15.30 -18.97
C ALA A 244 -9.97 -16.56 -19.14
N VAL A 245 -10.30 -17.25 -18.04
CA VAL A 245 -11.14 -18.46 -18.06
C VAL A 245 -12.56 -18.15 -18.54
N TYR A 246 -13.15 -17.04 -18.07
CA TYR A 246 -14.48 -16.62 -18.48
C TYR A 246 -14.53 -16.33 -19.99
N ILE A 247 -13.54 -15.63 -20.53
CA ILE A 247 -13.44 -15.35 -21.96
C ILE A 247 -13.24 -16.64 -22.76
N ALA A 248 -12.32 -17.51 -22.33
CA ALA A 248 -11.97 -18.73 -23.05
C ALA A 248 -13.08 -19.80 -23.04
N ARG A 249 -13.82 -19.91 -21.93
CA ARG A 249 -14.71 -21.06 -21.68
C ARG A 249 -16.19 -20.71 -21.61
N ILE A 250 -16.53 -19.48 -21.25
CA ILE A 250 -17.93 -19.08 -20.98
C ILE A 250 -18.51 -18.21 -22.10
N LEU A 251 -17.79 -17.18 -22.56
CA LEU A 251 -18.33 -16.17 -23.49
C LEU A 251 -18.64 -16.67 -24.91
N LYS A 252 -18.16 -17.85 -25.30
CA LYS A 252 -18.37 -18.45 -26.65
C LYS A 252 -18.28 -17.41 -27.78
N LEU A 253 -17.12 -16.75 -27.87
CA LEU A 253 -16.89 -15.71 -28.88
C LEU A 253 -16.88 -16.28 -30.30
N PRO A 254 -17.39 -15.55 -31.30
CA PRO A 254 -17.23 -15.92 -32.71
C PRO A 254 -15.74 -15.95 -33.10
N ALA A 255 -15.38 -16.78 -34.09
CA ALA A 255 -13.99 -16.89 -34.53
C ALA A 255 -13.44 -15.56 -35.07
N GLU A 256 -14.31 -14.77 -35.72
CA GLU A 256 -14.02 -13.44 -36.25
C GLU A 256 -13.92 -12.34 -35.17
N LYS A 257 -14.25 -12.63 -33.91
CA LYS A 257 -14.28 -11.69 -32.78
C LYS A 257 -13.66 -12.28 -31.51
N ASN A 258 -12.63 -13.10 -31.67
CA ASN A 258 -12.01 -13.86 -30.58
C ASN A 258 -10.87 -13.14 -29.85
N LYS A 259 -10.53 -11.90 -30.22
CA LYS A 259 -9.40 -11.15 -29.65
C LYS A 259 -9.84 -10.17 -28.57
N VAL A 260 -8.97 -9.98 -27.57
CA VAL A 260 -9.17 -9.06 -26.45
C VAL A 260 -8.29 -7.82 -26.61
N PHE A 261 -8.87 -6.63 -26.49
CA PHE A 261 -8.12 -5.40 -26.26
C PHE A 261 -7.97 -5.18 -24.76
N VAL A 262 -6.73 -5.18 -24.27
CA VAL A 262 -6.41 -5.11 -22.84
C VAL A 262 -6.07 -3.69 -22.43
N ILE A 263 -6.74 -3.21 -21.39
CA ILE A 263 -6.27 -2.10 -20.56
C ILE A 263 -5.88 -2.72 -19.22
N GLY A 264 -4.59 -2.88 -18.97
CA GLY A 264 -4.10 -3.63 -17.82
C GLY A 264 -2.59 -3.86 -17.86
N GLU A 265 -2.07 -4.43 -16.77
CA GLU A 265 -0.66 -4.82 -16.65
C GLU A 265 -0.40 -6.28 -17.08
N ALA A 266 0.89 -6.63 -17.19
CA ALA A 266 1.38 -7.92 -17.68
C ALA A 266 0.79 -9.17 -16.97
N GLY A 267 0.32 -9.03 -15.73
CA GLY A 267 -0.38 -10.11 -15.02
C GLY A 267 -1.64 -10.57 -15.75
N VAL A 268 -2.42 -9.66 -16.35
CA VAL A 268 -3.61 -10.01 -17.14
C VAL A 268 -3.24 -10.71 -18.44
N GLU A 269 -2.20 -10.20 -19.10
CA GLU A 269 -1.66 -10.75 -20.35
C GLU A 269 -1.17 -12.19 -20.18
N ALA A 270 -0.46 -12.46 -19.08
CA ALA A 270 0.01 -13.80 -18.75
C ALA A 270 -1.14 -14.81 -18.57
N GLU A 271 -2.23 -14.42 -17.91
CA GLU A 271 -3.38 -15.30 -17.72
C GLU A 271 -4.17 -15.53 -19.03
N LEU A 272 -4.33 -14.48 -19.86
CA LEU A 272 -4.94 -14.62 -21.19
C LEU A 272 -4.12 -15.56 -22.08
N ALA A 273 -2.80 -15.41 -22.11
CA ALA A 273 -1.90 -16.30 -22.82
C ALA A 273 -2.00 -17.75 -22.31
N ALA A 274 -2.10 -17.95 -21.00
CA ALA A 274 -2.19 -19.27 -20.39
C ALA A 274 -3.47 -20.04 -20.75
N GLU A 275 -4.59 -19.34 -21.00
CA GLU A 275 -5.83 -19.94 -21.51
C GLU A 275 -5.97 -19.82 -23.04
N GLY A 276 -4.90 -19.42 -23.75
CA GLY A 276 -4.85 -19.38 -25.22
C GLY A 276 -5.71 -18.28 -25.85
N VAL A 277 -6.03 -17.22 -25.11
CA VAL A 277 -6.85 -16.11 -25.58
C VAL A 277 -5.96 -15.06 -26.29
N PRO A 278 -6.16 -14.77 -27.58
CA PRO A 278 -5.37 -13.77 -28.27
C PRO A 278 -5.72 -12.36 -27.76
N PHE A 279 -4.70 -11.52 -27.59
CA PHE A 279 -4.89 -10.16 -27.11
C PHE A 279 -3.94 -9.15 -27.78
N ILE A 280 -4.29 -7.87 -27.68
CA ILE A 280 -3.47 -6.70 -28.02
C ILE A 280 -3.67 -5.61 -26.95
N GLY A 281 -2.83 -4.59 -26.94
CA GLY A 281 -2.86 -3.53 -25.92
C GLY A 281 -2.00 -3.88 -24.71
N GLY A 282 -2.46 -3.50 -23.50
CA GLY A 282 -1.77 -3.78 -22.25
C GLY A 282 -0.36 -3.17 -22.18
N SER A 283 0.66 -4.03 -22.15
CA SER A 283 2.06 -3.68 -22.05
C SER A 283 2.76 -3.29 -23.36
N ASP A 284 2.08 -3.45 -24.50
CA ASP A 284 2.61 -3.12 -25.83
C ASP A 284 2.98 -1.63 -25.96
N GLU A 285 4.23 -1.37 -26.37
CA GLU A 285 4.79 -0.03 -26.55
C GLU A 285 4.01 0.80 -27.59
N ALA A 286 3.41 0.15 -28.59
CA ALA A 286 2.58 0.82 -29.59
C ALA A 286 1.38 1.56 -28.96
N PHE A 287 0.92 1.09 -27.79
CA PHE A 287 -0.17 1.67 -27.02
C PHE A 287 0.30 2.44 -25.77
N ARG A 288 1.60 2.41 -25.43
CA ARG A 288 2.22 3.15 -24.30
C ARG A 288 2.93 4.43 -24.75
N ARG A 289 2.26 5.21 -25.59
CA ARG A 289 2.72 6.50 -26.09
C ARG A 289 1.57 7.52 -26.11
N ASP A 290 1.93 8.78 -26.26
CA ASP A 290 0.95 9.83 -26.47
C ASP A 290 0.23 9.67 -27.82
N VAL A 291 -1.02 10.15 -27.85
CA VAL A 291 -1.84 10.20 -29.06
C VAL A 291 -1.31 11.27 -30.02
N THR A 292 -1.29 10.96 -31.31
CA THR A 292 -0.88 11.86 -32.39
C THR A 292 -2.10 12.27 -33.24
N PRO A 293 -2.02 13.36 -34.01
CA PRO A 293 -3.10 13.74 -34.92
C PRO A 293 -3.51 12.65 -35.92
N ALA A 294 -2.56 11.83 -36.39
CA ALA A 294 -2.82 10.74 -37.32
C ALA A 294 -3.64 9.61 -36.68
N ASP A 295 -3.47 9.37 -35.38
CA ASP A 295 -4.21 8.32 -34.67
C ASP A 295 -5.72 8.58 -34.67
N PHE A 296 -6.15 9.84 -34.57
CA PHE A 296 -7.57 10.17 -34.63
C PHE A 296 -8.21 9.75 -35.95
N GLY A 297 -7.52 10.02 -37.07
CA GLY A 297 -7.96 9.59 -38.39
C GLY A 297 -8.02 8.07 -38.50
N GLY A 298 -6.93 7.39 -38.11
CA GLY A 298 -6.82 5.94 -38.24
C GLY A 298 -7.74 5.14 -37.30
N ILE A 299 -8.07 5.67 -36.13
CA ILE A 299 -9.08 5.06 -35.25
C ILE A 299 -10.49 5.28 -35.82
N ALA A 300 -10.78 6.49 -36.34
CA ALA A 300 -12.09 6.83 -36.88
C ALA A 300 -12.44 6.00 -38.12
N ASP A 301 -11.53 5.89 -39.08
CA ASP A 301 -11.71 5.07 -40.28
C ASP A 301 -11.51 3.56 -40.02
N GLY A 302 -10.93 3.21 -38.87
CA GLY A 302 -10.72 1.85 -38.42
C GLY A 302 -9.44 1.19 -38.93
N SER A 303 -8.59 1.89 -39.67
CA SER A 303 -7.29 1.37 -40.14
C SER A 303 -6.33 1.02 -39.00
N LEU A 304 -6.48 1.67 -37.83
CA LEU A 304 -5.72 1.35 -36.61
C LEU A 304 -6.46 0.38 -35.67
N LEU A 305 -7.64 -0.10 -36.05
CA LEU A 305 -8.40 -1.05 -35.23
C LEU A 305 -8.32 -2.46 -35.82
N ASP A 306 -7.88 -3.41 -34.98
CA ASP A 306 -7.99 -4.82 -35.32
C ASP A 306 -9.45 -5.31 -35.31
N SER A 307 -9.93 -5.76 -36.47
CA SER A 307 -11.31 -6.23 -36.66
C SER A 307 -11.64 -7.48 -35.82
N HIS A 308 -10.64 -8.26 -35.38
CA HIS A 308 -10.84 -9.45 -34.56
C HIS A 308 -11.12 -9.15 -33.10
N VAL A 309 -10.96 -7.90 -32.66
CA VAL A 309 -11.28 -7.52 -31.27
C VAL A 309 -12.79 -7.58 -31.05
N GLY A 310 -13.18 -8.49 -30.16
CA GLY A 310 -14.57 -8.68 -29.71
C GLY A 310 -14.76 -8.39 -28.21
N VAL A 311 -13.68 -8.15 -27.46
CA VAL A 311 -13.75 -7.87 -26.03
C VAL A 311 -12.80 -6.73 -25.68
N VAL A 312 -13.27 -5.81 -24.85
CA VAL A 312 -12.42 -4.85 -24.12
C VAL A 312 -12.37 -5.31 -22.67
N LEU A 313 -11.19 -5.71 -22.20
CA LEU A 313 -10.96 -6.13 -20.83
C LEU A 313 -10.17 -5.06 -20.08
N CYS A 314 -10.80 -4.46 -19.07
CA CYS A 314 -10.16 -3.44 -18.23
C CYS A 314 -9.74 -3.98 -16.86
N GLY A 315 -8.54 -3.61 -16.45
CA GLY A 315 -8.01 -3.80 -15.11
C GLY A 315 -7.23 -2.58 -14.66
N LEU A 316 -6.43 -2.78 -13.62
CA LEU A 316 -5.47 -1.76 -13.19
C LEU A 316 -4.37 -1.62 -14.25
N ASP A 317 -4.11 -0.40 -14.69
CA ASP A 317 -3.09 -0.04 -15.68
C ASP A 317 -2.40 1.23 -15.22
N PHE A 318 -1.12 1.15 -14.85
CA PHE A 318 -0.32 2.30 -14.42
C PHE A 318 0.13 3.18 -15.59
N HIS A 319 -0.07 2.70 -16.82
CA HIS A 319 0.30 3.36 -18.07
C HIS A 319 -0.96 3.66 -18.91
N ILE A 320 -2.09 3.89 -18.23
CA ILE A 320 -3.31 4.34 -18.90
C ILE A 320 -3.09 5.71 -19.54
N ASN A 321 -3.54 5.86 -20.79
CA ASN A 321 -3.41 7.09 -21.55
C ASN A 321 -4.63 7.29 -22.47
N TYR A 322 -4.70 8.45 -23.12
CA TYR A 322 -5.78 8.77 -24.04
C TYR A 322 -5.87 7.79 -25.22
N LEU A 323 -4.72 7.35 -25.76
CA LEU A 323 -4.67 6.45 -26.91
C LEU A 323 -5.37 5.12 -26.62
N LYS A 324 -5.08 4.49 -25.48
CA LYS A 324 -5.74 3.26 -25.02
C LYS A 324 -7.24 3.45 -24.82
N LEU A 325 -7.65 4.55 -24.17
CA LEU A 325 -9.06 4.87 -23.95
C LEU A 325 -9.80 5.12 -25.27
N ALA A 326 -9.17 5.79 -26.25
CA ALA A 326 -9.74 6.04 -27.56
C ALA A 326 -9.96 4.73 -28.34
N HIS A 327 -8.98 3.82 -28.35
CA HIS A 327 -9.13 2.50 -28.95
C HIS A 327 -10.25 1.70 -28.29
N ALA A 328 -10.23 1.58 -26.96
CA ALA A 328 -11.25 0.87 -26.21
C ALA A 328 -12.66 1.43 -26.48
N LEU A 329 -12.83 2.75 -26.47
CA LEU A 329 -14.12 3.38 -26.80
C LEU A 329 -14.62 2.98 -28.18
N HIS A 330 -13.74 2.98 -29.19
CA HIS A 330 -14.15 2.63 -30.55
C HIS A 330 -14.41 1.14 -30.72
N TYR A 331 -13.69 0.26 -30.04
CA TYR A 331 -14.03 -1.17 -29.98
C TYR A 331 -15.41 -1.39 -29.36
N LEU A 332 -15.70 -0.73 -28.23
CA LEU A 332 -17.00 -0.81 -27.56
C LEU A 332 -18.14 -0.27 -28.42
N ARG A 333 -17.93 0.85 -29.12
CA ARG A 333 -18.91 1.40 -30.07
C ARG A 333 -19.16 0.49 -31.28
N ARG A 334 -18.20 -0.38 -31.61
CA ARG A 334 -18.29 -1.38 -32.69
C ARG A 334 -18.73 -2.77 -32.18
N GLY A 335 -19.29 -2.83 -30.97
CA GLY A 335 -19.94 -4.04 -30.44
C GLY A 335 -19.04 -4.98 -29.66
N ALA A 336 -17.81 -4.58 -29.31
CA ALA A 336 -17.00 -5.36 -28.38
C ALA A 336 -17.66 -5.42 -26.99
N LEU A 337 -17.57 -6.57 -26.31
CA LEU A 337 -18.06 -6.75 -24.95
C LEU A 337 -17.20 -5.96 -23.96
N PHE A 338 -17.84 -5.34 -22.98
CA PHE A 338 -17.14 -4.58 -21.94
C PHE A 338 -16.98 -5.41 -20.66
N LEU A 339 -15.75 -5.80 -20.34
CA LEU A 339 -15.41 -6.60 -19.18
C LEU A 339 -14.42 -5.87 -18.27
N ALA A 340 -14.47 -6.17 -16.97
CA ALA A 340 -13.52 -5.66 -16.01
C ALA A 340 -13.02 -6.75 -15.06
N THR A 341 -11.74 -6.73 -14.70
CA THR A 341 -11.18 -7.65 -13.70
C THR A 341 -11.77 -7.39 -12.31
N ASN A 342 -11.83 -6.13 -11.88
CA ASN A 342 -12.59 -5.66 -10.72
C ASN A 342 -13.03 -4.20 -10.94
N LEU A 343 -13.90 -3.70 -10.06
CA LEU A 343 -14.46 -2.33 -10.13
C LEU A 343 -14.02 -1.46 -8.95
N ASP A 344 -12.90 -1.80 -8.30
CA ASP A 344 -12.43 -1.01 -7.17
C ASP A 344 -11.99 0.37 -7.63
N SER A 345 -12.58 1.41 -7.05
CA SER A 345 -12.22 2.80 -7.33
C SER A 345 -10.82 3.14 -6.82
N THR A 346 -10.36 2.46 -5.77
CA THR A 346 -9.09 2.75 -5.09
C THR A 346 -8.19 1.51 -5.00
N LEU A 347 -6.88 1.74 -5.06
CA LEU A 347 -5.82 0.75 -4.88
C LEU A 347 -5.02 1.09 -3.60
N PRO A 348 -5.12 0.28 -2.54
CA PRO A 348 -4.24 0.45 -1.38
C PRO A 348 -2.78 0.11 -1.73
N MET A 349 -1.88 1.08 -1.61
CA MET A 349 -0.44 0.92 -1.82
C MET A 349 0.33 1.90 -0.93
N HIS A 350 1.49 1.50 -0.39
CA HIS A 350 2.33 2.39 0.44
C HIS A 350 1.60 3.12 1.57
N HIS A 351 0.64 2.46 2.22
CA HIS A 351 -0.18 3.03 3.31
C HIS A 351 -1.08 4.20 2.89
N ASP A 352 -1.39 4.34 1.59
CA ASP A 352 -2.33 5.32 1.06
C ASP A 352 -3.21 4.71 -0.05
N LEU A 353 -4.18 5.47 -0.56
CA LEU A 353 -5.10 5.07 -1.61
C LEU A 353 -4.73 5.71 -2.94
N PHE A 354 -4.46 4.87 -3.93
CA PHE A 354 -4.18 5.24 -5.31
C PHE A 354 -5.36 4.93 -6.22
N ILE A 355 -5.24 5.27 -7.49
CA ILE A 355 -6.25 4.98 -8.52
C ILE A 355 -6.38 3.46 -8.69
N GLY A 356 -7.59 2.93 -8.45
CA GLY A 356 -7.93 1.53 -8.69
C GLY A 356 -8.47 1.28 -10.11
N ALA A 357 -8.68 0.00 -10.45
CA ALA A 357 -9.13 -0.41 -11.79
C ALA A 357 -10.49 0.21 -12.18
N GLY A 358 -11.42 0.33 -11.24
CA GLY A 358 -12.72 0.98 -11.44
C GLY A 358 -12.59 2.45 -11.82
N SER A 359 -11.57 3.15 -11.30
CA SER A 359 -11.28 4.54 -11.66
C SER A 359 -10.56 4.66 -13.00
N VAL A 360 -9.69 3.70 -13.35
CA VAL A 360 -9.04 3.62 -14.69
C VAL A 360 -10.08 3.54 -15.81
N LEU A 361 -11.15 2.76 -15.62
CA LEU A 361 -12.18 2.53 -16.65
C LEU A 361 -13.35 3.52 -16.59
N ALA A 362 -13.39 4.43 -15.62
CA ALA A 362 -14.46 5.41 -15.46
C ALA A 362 -14.70 6.28 -16.72
N PRO A 363 -13.68 6.74 -17.46
CA PRO A 363 -13.89 7.50 -18.70
C PRO A 363 -14.66 6.71 -19.76
N LEU A 364 -14.42 5.39 -19.87
CA LEU A 364 -15.13 4.53 -20.81
C LEU A 364 -16.60 4.34 -20.41
N VAL A 365 -16.87 4.14 -19.12
CA VAL A 365 -18.24 4.06 -18.60
C VAL A 365 -19.00 5.34 -18.91
N ASN A 366 -18.39 6.50 -18.64
CA ASN A 366 -19.00 7.79 -18.91
C ASN A 366 -19.24 8.04 -20.41
N ALA A 367 -18.25 7.73 -21.26
CA ALA A 367 -18.34 7.99 -22.70
C ALA A 367 -19.29 7.02 -23.45
N THR A 368 -19.41 5.78 -22.97
CA THR A 368 -20.25 4.76 -23.61
C THR A 368 -21.65 4.66 -23.01
N GLY A 369 -21.84 5.07 -21.74
CA GLY A 369 -23.02 4.76 -20.95
C GLY A 369 -23.14 3.27 -20.56
N GLN A 370 -22.18 2.43 -20.94
CA GLN A 370 -22.17 1.00 -20.67
C GLN A 370 -21.44 0.72 -19.36
N ARG A 371 -21.95 -0.24 -18.58
CA ARG A 371 -21.27 -0.76 -17.38
C ARG A 371 -20.53 -2.05 -17.74
N PRO A 372 -19.24 -2.20 -17.38
CA PRO A 372 -18.52 -3.44 -17.61
C PRO A 372 -19.08 -4.56 -16.73
N LEU A 373 -19.00 -5.80 -17.22
CA LEU A 373 -19.21 -6.99 -16.40
C LEU A 373 -17.96 -7.24 -15.54
N PRO A 374 -18.03 -7.13 -14.20
CA PRO A 374 -16.92 -7.50 -13.33
C PRO A 374 -16.68 -9.01 -13.34
N LEU A 375 -15.42 -9.42 -13.36
CA LEU A 375 -14.97 -10.81 -13.34
C LEU A 375 -14.23 -11.16 -12.03
N GLY A 376 -14.42 -10.32 -11.01
CA GLY A 376 -13.97 -10.54 -9.63
C GLY A 376 -15.15 -10.56 -8.66
N LYS A 377 -14.89 -10.94 -7.41
CA LYS A 377 -15.90 -10.94 -6.33
C LYS A 377 -16.57 -9.57 -6.18
N PRO A 378 -17.91 -9.50 -5.94
CA PRO A 378 -18.84 -10.61 -5.72
C PRO A 378 -19.50 -11.19 -6.98
N SER A 379 -18.96 -10.91 -8.17
CA SER A 379 -19.59 -11.28 -9.45
C SER A 379 -19.75 -12.79 -9.62
N GLN A 380 -20.95 -13.24 -9.99
CA GLN A 380 -21.19 -14.66 -10.31
C GLN A 380 -20.50 -15.11 -11.59
N ALA A 381 -20.08 -14.19 -12.46
CA ALA A 381 -19.22 -14.53 -13.61
C ALA A 381 -17.89 -15.16 -13.17
N MET A 382 -17.37 -14.77 -12.00
CA MET A 382 -16.19 -15.42 -11.40
C MET A 382 -16.53 -16.84 -10.93
N MET A 383 -17.74 -17.08 -10.41
CA MET A 383 -18.18 -18.43 -10.04
C MET A 383 -18.32 -19.33 -11.27
N ASP A 384 -18.92 -18.82 -12.35
CA ASP A 384 -19.04 -19.54 -13.62
C ASP A 384 -17.66 -19.94 -14.18
N ALA A 385 -16.68 -19.05 -14.05
CA ALA A 385 -15.29 -19.33 -14.43
C ALA A 385 -14.66 -20.42 -13.55
N ILE A 386 -14.87 -20.39 -12.22
CA ILE A 386 -14.40 -21.44 -11.31
C ILE A 386 -15.01 -22.79 -11.69
N GLU A 387 -16.31 -22.86 -11.93
CA GLU A 387 -16.99 -24.10 -12.29
C GLU A 387 -16.54 -24.65 -13.64
N GLY A 388 -16.34 -23.77 -14.63
CA GLY A 388 -15.81 -24.14 -15.95
C GLY A 388 -14.40 -24.72 -15.93
N LYS A 389 -13.65 -24.55 -14.83
CA LYS A 389 -12.29 -25.08 -14.67
C LYS A 389 -12.18 -26.21 -13.64
N PHE A 390 -12.70 -26.01 -12.43
CA PHE A 390 -12.43 -26.88 -11.28
C PHE A 390 -13.54 -27.88 -10.96
N ARG A 391 -14.71 -27.81 -11.63
CA ARG A 391 -15.88 -28.69 -11.35
C ARG A 391 -16.20 -28.77 -9.85
N LEU A 392 -16.30 -27.61 -9.23
CA LEU A 392 -16.55 -27.44 -7.79
C LEU A 392 -17.95 -27.94 -7.39
N ASP A 393 -18.06 -28.70 -6.30
CA ASP A 393 -19.34 -28.94 -5.63
C ASP A 393 -19.65 -27.77 -4.68
N ARG A 394 -20.56 -26.88 -5.10
CA ARG A 394 -20.98 -25.70 -4.32
C ARG A 394 -21.44 -26.09 -2.91
N SER A 395 -22.21 -27.17 -2.78
CA SER A 395 -22.82 -27.59 -1.50
C SER A 395 -21.80 -28.02 -0.44
N ARG A 396 -20.61 -28.44 -0.88
CA ARG A 396 -19.51 -28.87 0.00
C ARG A 396 -18.41 -27.84 0.18
N THR A 397 -18.56 -26.67 -0.43
CA THR A 397 -17.55 -25.62 -0.43
C THR A 397 -17.90 -24.51 0.57
N CYS A 398 -16.90 -24.03 1.31
CA CYS A 398 -17.03 -22.89 2.22
C CYS A 398 -16.23 -21.69 1.71
N MET A 399 -16.86 -20.52 1.69
CA MET A 399 -16.19 -19.23 1.42
C MET A 399 -15.66 -18.62 2.70
N ILE A 400 -14.35 -18.38 2.80
CA ILE A 400 -13.73 -17.80 4.00
C ILE A 400 -13.15 -16.42 3.69
N GLY A 401 -13.70 -15.34 4.23
CA GLY A 401 -13.21 -13.98 3.96
C GLY A 401 -13.56 -12.96 5.05
N ASP A 402 -13.15 -11.71 4.86
CA ASP A 402 -13.26 -10.64 5.86
C ASP A 402 -14.15 -9.47 5.43
N ARG A 403 -14.67 -9.51 4.20
CA ARG A 403 -15.57 -8.48 3.65
C ARG A 403 -16.96 -9.02 3.37
N LEU A 404 -17.98 -8.31 3.85
CA LEU A 404 -19.38 -8.69 3.69
C LEU A 404 -19.88 -8.50 2.26
N ASP A 405 -19.53 -7.38 1.63
CA ASP A 405 -20.00 -6.95 0.31
C ASP A 405 -19.38 -7.74 -0.86
N THR A 406 -18.26 -8.42 -0.61
CA THR A 406 -17.48 -9.14 -1.60
C THR A 406 -17.43 -10.62 -1.26
N ASP A 407 -16.72 -11.03 -0.22
CA ASP A 407 -16.50 -12.45 0.07
C ASP A 407 -17.75 -13.17 0.54
N ILE A 408 -18.38 -12.66 1.60
CA ILE A 408 -19.56 -13.31 2.17
C ILE A 408 -20.71 -13.26 1.17
N LYS A 409 -20.92 -12.11 0.52
CA LYS A 409 -21.89 -11.97 -0.56
C LYS A 409 -21.63 -12.93 -1.72
N PHE A 410 -20.37 -13.09 -2.15
CA PHE A 410 -20.02 -14.05 -3.21
C PHE A 410 -20.36 -15.48 -2.85
N GLY A 411 -20.11 -15.90 -1.60
CA GLY A 411 -20.45 -17.23 -1.13
C GLY A 411 -21.97 -17.46 -1.03
N ILE A 412 -22.72 -16.47 -0.55
CA ILE A 412 -24.19 -16.54 -0.46
C ILE A 412 -24.83 -16.55 -1.85
N ASP A 413 -24.51 -15.58 -2.70
CA ASP A 413 -25.05 -15.46 -4.05
C ASP A 413 -24.62 -16.65 -4.92
N GLY A 414 -23.42 -17.17 -4.65
CA GLY A 414 -22.87 -18.39 -5.24
C GLY A 414 -23.48 -19.69 -4.72
N LYS A 415 -24.36 -19.63 -3.71
CA LYS A 415 -25.00 -20.80 -3.08
C LYS A 415 -23.99 -21.84 -2.58
N LEU A 416 -22.88 -21.37 -2.04
CA LEU A 416 -21.89 -22.24 -1.42
C LEU A 416 -22.44 -22.83 -0.11
N GLY A 417 -21.94 -24.01 0.28
CA GLY A 417 -22.38 -24.76 1.46
C GLY A 417 -22.15 -24.06 2.80
N GLY A 418 -21.37 -22.97 2.81
CA GLY A 418 -21.26 -22.07 3.94
C GLY A 418 -20.39 -20.84 3.66
N THR A 419 -20.51 -19.86 4.53
CA THR A 419 -19.64 -18.68 4.57
C THR A 419 -19.06 -18.52 5.98
N LEU A 420 -17.74 -18.32 6.07
CA LEU A 420 -17.02 -18.08 7.31
C LEU A 420 -16.37 -16.70 7.25
N HIS A 421 -16.76 -15.83 8.17
CA HIS A 421 -16.13 -14.53 8.32
C HIS A 421 -14.94 -14.58 9.28
N VAL A 422 -13.79 -14.02 8.90
CA VAL A 422 -12.64 -13.85 9.82
C VAL A 422 -12.51 -12.39 10.27
N GLN A 423 -12.42 -12.15 11.58
CA GLN A 423 -12.43 -10.79 12.13
C GLN A 423 -11.10 -10.03 12.02
N THR A 424 -10.10 -10.63 11.37
CA THR A 424 -8.77 -10.01 11.15
C THR A 424 -8.77 -8.89 10.11
N GLY A 425 -9.82 -8.76 9.30
CA GLY A 425 -9.87 -7.81 8.18
C GLY A 425 -10.93 -6.72 8.33
N VAL A 426 -11.57 -6.38 7.21
CA VAL A 426 -12.30 -5.11 7.04
C VAL A 426 -13.59 -5.02 7.83
N ASN A 427 -14.52 -5.96 7.65
CA ASN A 427 -15.79 -5.91 8.38
C ASN A 427 -15.66 -6.55 9.76
N LYS A 428 -16.40 -6.02 10.73
CA LYS A 428 -16.46 -6.54 12.11
C LYS A 428 -17.84 -7.08 12.42
N LYS A 429 -17.97 -7.74 13.57
CA LYS A 429 -19.23 -8.39 13.99
C LYS A 429 -20.40 -7.43 14.02
N GLU A 430 -20.13 -6.19 14.40
CA GLU A 430 -21.10 -5.12 14.49
C GLU A 430 -21.70 -4.78 13.12
N ASP A 431 -20.99 -5.03 12.01
CA ASP A 431 -21.46 -4.67 10.67
C ASP A 431 -22.60 -5.56 10.17
N TRP A 432 -22.60 -6.85 10.49
CA TRP A 432 -23.70 -7.76 10.12
C TRP A 432 -24.79 -7.87 11.19
N GLN A 433 -24.59 -7.25 12.36
CA GLN A 433 -25.63 -7.11 13.38
C GLN A 433 -26.57 -5.93 13.10
N LYS A 434 -26.20 -5.03 12.19
CA LYS A 434 -27.06 -3.95 11.73
C LYS A 434 -28.28 -4.50 10.98
N THR A 435 -29.42 -3.82 11.11
CA THR A 435 -30.68 -4.22 10.46
C THR A 435 -30.62 -4.19 8.93
N ASP A 436 -29.71 -3.41 8.37
CA ASP A 436 -29.48 -3.21 6.93
C ASP A 436 -28.18 -3.87 6.43
N ALA A 437 -27.71 -4.90 7.13
CA ALA A 437 -26.51 -5.63 6.76
C ALA A 437 -26.56 -6.16 5.32
N ILE A 438 -25.51 -5.86 4.54
CA ILE A 438 -25.38 -6.27 3.13
C ILE A 438 -25.36 -7.80 2.97
N ALA A 439 -24.73 -8.49 3.93
CA ALA A 439 -24.65 -9.94 4.00
C ALA A 439 -24.43 -10.37 5.46
N VAL A 440 -24.91 -11.56 5.82
CA VAL A 440 -24.69 -12.17 7.13
C VAL A 440 -23.94 -13.49 6.94
N PRO A 441 -22.74 -13.66 7.54
CA PRO A 441 -21.98 -14.90 7.40
C PRO A 441 -22.62 -16.06 8.16
N SER A 442 -22.43 -17.29 7.68
CA SER A 442 -22.96 -18.50 8.34
C SER A 442 -22.23 -18.78 9.66
N PHE A 443 -20.93 -18.52 9.67
CA PHE A 443 -20.04 -18.69 10.81
C PHE A 443 -19.07 -17.51 10.89
N TYR A 444 -18.46 -17.30 12.04
CA TYR A 444 -17.35 -16.38 12.18
C TYR A 444 -16.25 -16.96 13.07
N ALA A 445 -15.02 -16.53 12.85
CA ALA A 445 -13.85 -16.82 13.69
C ALA A 445 -13.06 -15.53 13.91
N ASP A 446 -12.32 -15.43 15.01
CA ASP A 446 -11.55 -14.22 15.29
C ASP A 446 -10.36 -14.13 14.33
N LYS A 447 -9.69 -15.27 14.08
CA LYS A 447 -8.58 -15.40 13.12
C LYS A 447 -8.61 -16.75 12.41
N LEU A 448 -7.97 -16.80 11.24
CA LEU A 448 -7.93 -18.02 10.42
C LEU A 448 -7.29 -19.21 11.15
N SER A 449 -6.31 -18.96 12.03
CA SER A 449 -5.64 -20.02 12.80
C SER A 449 -6.53 -20.69 13.84
N ASP A 450 -7.69 -20.13 14.20
CA ASP A 450 -8.65 -20.77 15.10
C ASP A 450 -9.22 -22.05 14.49
N LEU A 451 -9.20 -22.18 13.16
CA LEU A 451 -9.58 -23.41 12.47
C LEU A 451 -8.62 -24.59 12.73
N LEU A 452 -7.38 -24.32 13.14
CA LEU A 452 -6.38 -25.35 13.44
C LEU A 452 -6.51 -25.92 14.85
N LEU A 453 -7.28 -25.26 15.73
CA LEU A 453 -7.51 -25.67 17.12
C LEU A 453 -8.71 -26.60 17.28
N ALA A 454 -9.53 -26.75 16.24
CA ALA A 454 -10.60 -27.74 16.18
C ALA A 454 -10.00 -29.12 15.88
N LYS A 455 -9.45 -29.78 16.91
CA LYS A 455 -9.16 -31.21 16.90
C LYS A 455 -10.34 -32.03 17.38
#